data_AF-A0A6V8P501-F1
#
_entry.id   AF-A0A6V8P501-F1
#
_cell.length_a   1.000
_cell.length_b   1.000
_cell.length_c   1.000
_cell.angle_alpha   90.00
_cell.angle_beta   90.00
_cell.angle_gamma   90.00
#
_symmetry.space_group_name_H-M   'P 1'
#
loop_
_entity.id
_entity.type
_entity.pdbx_description
1 polymer ?
#
loop_
_entity_poly.entity_id
_entity_poly.type
_entity_poly.pdbx_seq_one_letter_code
_entity_poly.pdbx_strand_id
1 'polypeptide(L)'
;MVDRYWESEAPLVVRSKRNVLRYYPQVAKLQVSLPDWEASDGQVHYGKTVTLDIQALVASEDKQKVAEVLGVILKTLKGED
;
A
#
# COMPACT_ATOMS: atom_id res chain seq x y z
N MET A 1 -2.06 19.64 14.78
CA MET A 1 -2.92 18.58 14.23
C MET A 1 -2.01 17.69 13.41
N VAL A 2 -2.01 16.37 13.62
CA VAL A 2 -1.29 15.47 12.71
C VAL A 2 -2.20 15.32 11.51
N ASP A 3 -1.96 16.09 10.45
CA ASP A 3 -2.68 15.94 9.20
C ASP A 3 -2.39 14.53 8.69
N ARG A 4 -3.44 13.71 8.62
CA ARG A 4 -3.30 12.35 8.14
C ARG A 4 -2.93 12.42 6.67
N TYR A 5 -1.86 11.74 6.27
CA TYR A 5 -1.37 11.81 4.89
C TYR A 5 -2.45 11.43 3.85
N TRP A 6 -3.39 10.54 4.21
CA TRP A 6 -4.48 10.12 3.34
C TRP A 6 -5.59 11.17 3.15
N GLU A 7 -5.55 12.28 3.90
CA GLU A 7 -6.46 13.42 3.73
C GLU A 7 -5.85 14.50 2.81
N SER A 8 -4.52 14.52 2.66
CA SER A 8 -3.78 15.54 1.90
C SER A 8 -3.23 15.03 0.56
N GLU A 9 -3.10 13.71 0.39
CA GLU A 9 -2.56 13.09 -0.82
C GLU A 9 -3.54 12.06 -1.40
N ALA A 10 -3.84 12.19 -2.70
CA ALA A 10 -4.58 11.18 -3.44
C ALA A 10 -3.65 9.99 -3.80
N PRO A 11 -4.00 8.75 -3.43
CA PRO A 11 -3.16 7.60 -3.73
C PRO A 11 -3.30 7.14 -5.19
N LEU A 12 -2.28 6.46 -5.69
CA LEU A 12 -2.40 5.57 -6.83
C LEU A 12 -3.13 4.30 -6.36
N VAL A 13 -4.27 3.99 -6.99
CA VAL A 13 -5.16 2.92 -6.56
C VAL A 13 -5.13 1.76 -7.55
N VAL A 14 -4.90 0.54 -7.04
CA VAL A 14 -5.10 -0.70 -7.79
C VAL A 14 -6.14 -1.55 -7.08
N ARG A 15 -7.16 -1.99 -7.80
CA ARG A 15 -8.23 -2.82 -7.27
C ARG A 15 -8.17 -4.21 -7.89
N SER A 16 -8.33 -5.23 -7.06
CA SER A 16 -8.51 -6.61 -7.48
C SER A 16 -9.70 -7.21 -6.73
N LYS A 17 -10.08 -8.45 -7.08
CA LYS A 17 -11.16 -9.16 -6.38
C LYS A 17 -10.89 -9.36 -4.88
N ARG A 18 -9.62 -9.43 -4.49
CA ARG A 18 -9.22 -9.80 -3.11
C ARG A 18 -8.48 -8.71 -2.35
N ASN A 19 -7.89 -7.75 -3.06
CA ASN A 19 -7.04 -6.72 -2.46
C ASN A 19 -7.28 -5.37 -3.12
N VAL A 20 -7.14 -4.30 -2.34
CA VAL A 20 -7.00 -2.93 -2.84
C VAL A 20 -5.65 -2.39 -2.36
N LEU A 21 -4.85 -1.91 -3.32
CA LEU A 21 -3.59 -1.22 -3.06
C LEU A 21 -3.81 0.29 -3.18
N ARG A 22 -3.26 1.04 -2.24
CA ARG A 22 -3.21 2.51 -2.28
C ARG A 22 -1.78 2.95 -2.00
N TYR A 23 -1.11 3.48 -3.01
CA TYR A 23 0.24 3.99 -2.87
C TYR A 23 0.22 5.51 -2.80
N TYR A 24 0.81 6.06 -1.75
CA TYR A 24 0.94 7.50 -1.48
C TYR A 24 2.39 7.90 -1.75
N PRO A 25 2.73 8.31 -2.99
CA PRO A 25 4.10 8.57 -3.40
C PRO A 25 4.82 9.69 -2.64
N GLN A 26 4.15 10.76 -2.21
CA GLN A 26 4.79 11.88 -1.51
C GLN A 26 5.34 11.46 -0.15
N VAL A 27 4.58 10.64 0.58
CA VAL A 27 5.01 10.11 1.90
C VAL A 27 5.60 8.70 1.82
N ALA A 28 5.70 8.13 0.61
CA ALA A 28 6.16 6.78 0.32
C ALA A 28 5.53 5.71 1.22
N LYS A 29 4.19 5.69 1.29
CA LYS A 29 3.42 4.68 2.02
C LYS A 29 2.60 3.82 1.08
N LEU A 30 2.67 2.51 1.25
CA LEU A 30 1.84 1.55 0.52
C LEU A 30 0.85 0.91 1.47
N GLN A 31 -0.43 1.18 1.28
CA GLN A 31 -1.51 0.47 1.96
C GLN A 31 -1.93 -0.75 1.14
N VAL A 32 -2.03 -1.89 1.82
CA VAL A 32 -2.60 -3.14 1.30
C VAL A 32 -3.83 -3.45 2.14
N SER A 33 -4.97 -3.58 1.49
CA SER A 33 -6.27 -3.74 2.17
C SER A 33 -7.09 -4.86 1.57
N LEU A 34 -7.95 -5.48 2.39
CA LEU A 34 -9.09 -6.26 1.89
C LEU A 34 -9.99 -5.39 0.99
N PRO A 35 -10.92 -5.96 0.20
CA PRO A 35 -11.81 -5.17 -0.63
C PRO A 35 -12.56 -4.12 0.17
N ASP A 36 -12.75 -2.95 -0.43
CA ASP A 36 -13.65 -1.94 0.11
C ASP A 36 -15.06 -2.51 0.17
N TRP A 37 -15.84 -2.07 1.15
CA TRP A 37 -17.21 -2.49 1.35
C TRP A 37 -18.08 -1.27 1.59
N GLU A 38 -19.32 -1.36 1.14
CA GLU A 38 -20.32 -0.31 1.34
C GLU A 38 -21.17 -0.69 2.56
N ALA A 39 -21.31 0.26 3.49
CA ALA A 39 -22.21 0.13 4.61
C ALA A 39 -23.67 0.33 4.16
N SER A 40 -24.62 -0.04 5.02
CA SER A 40 -26.05 0.09 4.73
C SER A 40 -26.53 1.53 4.53
N ASP A 41 -25.74 2.52 4.95
CA ASP A 41 -25.99 3.95 4.77
C ASP A 41 -25.38 4.51 3.47
N GLY A 42 -24.80 3.66 2.63
CA GLY A 42 -24.15 4.04 1.37
C GLY A 42 -22.72 4.54 1.51
N GLN A 43 -22.15 4.57 2.73
CA GLN A 43 -20.76 4.97 2.93
C GLN A 43 -19.80 3.84 2.54
N VAL A 44 -18.79 4.17 1.74
CA VAL A 44 -17.72 3.24 1.38
C VAL A 44 -16.63 3.25 2.45
N HIS A 45 -16.36 2.08 3.00
CA HIS A 45 -15.32 1.86 3.99
C HIS A 45 -14.17 1.06 3.41
N TYR A 46 -12.96 1.37 3.85
CA TYR A 46 -11.79 0.59 3.49
C TYR A 46 -11.84 -0.76 4.21
N GLY A 47 -11.46 -1.81 3.49
CA GLY A 47 -11.21 -3.10 4.12
C GLY A 47 -10.09 -3.01 5.16
N LYS A 48 -9.95 -4.06 5.98
CA LYS A 48 -8.83 -4.15 6.94
C LYS A 48 -7.51 -3.91 6.21
N THR A 49 -6.75 -2.94 6.70
CA THR A 49 -5.59 -2.36 6.01
C THR A 49 -4.31 -2.56 6.82
N VAL A 50 -3.24 -2.95 6.13
CA VAL A 50 -1.85 -2.86 6.63
C VAL A 50 -1.11 -1.83 5.79
N THR A 51 -0.27 -1.03 6.44
CA THR A 51 0.55 -0.01 5.77
C THR A 51 2.01 -0.41 5.83
N LEU A 52 2.67 -0.44 4.67
CA LEU A 52 4.11 -0.53 4.54
C LEU A 52 4.69 0.89 4.49
N ASP A 53 5.58 1.20 5.42
CA ASP A 53 6.30 2.47 5.48
C ASP A 53 7.65 2.34 4.77
N ILE A 54 7.73 2.79 3.51
CA ILE A 54 8.92 2.57 2.69
C ILE A 54 10.09 3.43 3.19
N GLN A 55 9.82 4.63 3.72
CA GLN A 55 10.87 5.48 4.28
C GLN A 55 11.56 4.80 5.47
N ALA A 56 10.77 4.18 6.35
CA ALA A 56 11.32 3.44 7.48
C ALA A 56 12.18 2.24 7.03
N LEU A 57 11.77 1.54 5.97
CA LEU A 57 12.55 0.43 5.41
C LEU A 57 13.85 0.89 4.75
N VAL A 58 13.84 2.01 4.03
CA VAL A 58 15.03 2.60 3.42
C VAL A 58 16.04 3.05 4.47
N ALA A 59 15.55 3.53 5.62
CA ALA A 59 16.39 3.91 6.75
C ALA A 59 16.92 2.73 7.57
N SER A 60 16.42 1.51 7.35
CA SER A 60 16.89 0.32 8.07
C SER A 60 18.27 -0.16 7.59
N GLU A 61 19.01 -0.83 8.50
CA GLU A 61 20.29 -1.45 8.18
C GLU A 61 20.14 -2.60 7.15
N ASP A 62 18.97 -3.23 7.09
CA ASP A 62 18.64 -4.34 6.20
C ASP A 62 18.02 -3.89 4.85
N LYS A 63 18.16 -2.63 4.45
CA LYS A 63 17.56 -2.09 3.21
C LYS A 63 17.84 -2.92 1.94
N GLN A 64 19.00 -3.59 1.87
CA GLN A 64 19.34 -4.46 0.75
C GLN A 64 18.44 -5.70 0.69
N LYS A 65 18.21 -6.37 1.82
CA LYS A 65 17.29 -7.52 1.91
C LYS A 65 15.85 -7.10 1.59
N VAL A 66 15.44 -5.90 2.00
CA VAL A 66 14.13 -5.36 1.62
C VAL A 66 14.02 -5.23 0.10
N ALA A 67 15.03 -4.66 -0.55
CA ALA A 67 15.05 -4.52 -2.00
C ALA A 67 15.03 -5.88 -2.72
N GLU A 68 15.74 -6.88 -2.19
CA GLU A 68 15.71 -8.25 -2.71
C GLU A 68 14.30 -8.86 -2.64
N VAL A 69 13.65 -8.80 -1.48
CA VAL A 69 12.28 -9.33 -1.28
C VAL A 69 11.29 -8.65 -2.22
N LEU A 70 11.31 -7.31 -2.29
CA LEU A 70 10.42 -6.57 -3.19
C LEU A 70 10.76 -6.85 -4.66
N GLY A 71 12.03 -7.06 -4.99
CA GLY A 71 12.48 -7.44 -6.33
C GLY A 71 11.92 -8.79 -6.78
N VAL A 72 11.90 -9.80 -5.90
CA VAL A 72 11.27 -11.11 -6.19
C VAL A 72 9.78 -10.94 -6.46
N ILE A 73 9.07 -10.18 -5.62
CA ILE A 73 7.64 -9.90 -5.82
C ILE A 73 7.40 -9.23 -7.17
N LEU A 74 8.22 -8.25 -7.55
CA LEU A 74 8.09 -7.56 -8.83
C LEU A 74 8.31 -8.50 -10.02
N LYS A 75 9.28 -9.41 -9.96
CA LYS A 75 9.48 -10.43 -11.00
C LYS A 75 8.25 -11.34 -11.13
N THR A 76 7.73 -11.82 -10.01
CA THR A 76 6.49 -12.62 -9.98
C THR A 76 5.31 -11.87 -10.59
N LEU A 77 5.15 -10.57 -10.29
CA LEU A 77 4.07 -9.75 -10.86
C LEU A 77 4.22 -9.53 -12.38
N LYS A 78 5.45 -9.56 -12.90
CA LYS A 78 5.73 -9.48 -14.35
C LYS A 78 5.63 -10.83 -15.06
N GLY A 79 5.52 -11.93 -14.33
CA GLY A 79 5.60 -13.27 -14.89
C GLY A 79 7.01 -13.66 -15.33
N GLU A 80 8.04 -13.07 -14.72
CA GLU A 80 9.44 -13.43 -14.91
C GLU A 80 9.82 -14.48 -13.86
N ASP A 81 10.17 -15.70 -14.29
CA ASP A 81 10.70 -16.78 -13.44
C ASP A 81 12.18 -16.57 -13.09
#